data_AF-A0A7C4Z9N4-F1
#
_entry.id   AF-A0A7C4Z9N4-F1
#
_cell.length_a   1.000
_cell.length_b   1.000
_cell.length_c   1.000
_cell.angle_alpha   90.00
_cell.angle_beta   90.00
_cell.angle_gamma   90.00
#
_symmetry.space_group_name_H-M   'P 1'
#
loop_
_entity.id
_entity.type
_entity.pdbx_description
1 polymer ?
#
loop_
_entity_poly.entity_id
_entity_poly.type
_entity_poly.pdbx_seq_one_letter_code
_entity_poly.pdbx_strand_id
1 'polypeptide(L)'
;MIPKFLLKRPVPTTLPRGMMRCVEQIDACKTKEQALQTAYDIVTSKYYGDTVLAYTRFYQVFALDLQSLWSRRGFLHAVHMNYILRALLVTSRHFDENDVELRMSRTFGNPHQYLLVHVGKKKYMNVDPWAKALGVPFGDYLHGW
;
A
#
# COMPACT_ATOMS: atom_id res chain seq x y z
N MET A 1 6.98 15.03 16.70
CA MET A 1 6.83 13.60 17.06
C MET A 1 6.06 12.93 15.93
N ILE A 2 6.64 11.94 15.23
CA ILE A 2 5.91 11.19 14.19
C ILE A 2 5.04 10.14 14.90
N PRO A 3 3.71 10.15 14.73
CA PRO A 3 2.85 9.13 15.30
C PRO A 3 3.31 7.71 14.91
N LYS A 4 3.34 6.78 15.88
CA LYS A 4 3.82 5.39 15.66
C LYS A 4 3.08 4.63 14.55
N PHE A 5 1.85 5.01 14.21
CA PHE A 5 1.09 4.40 13.12
C PHE A 5 1.56 4.84 11.72
N LEU A 6 2.34 5.92 11.61
CA LEU A 6 2.95 6.37 10.37
C LEU A 6 4.34 5.75 10.12
N LEU A 7 4.87 4.97 11.07
CA LEU A 7 6.17 4.33 10.94
C LEU A 7 6.10 3.07 10.06
N LYS A 8 7.19 2.81 9.32
CA LYS A 8 7.37 1.57 8.55
C LYS A 8 7.42 0.39 9.52
N ARG A 9 6.45 -0.51 9.39
CA ARG A 9 6.33 -1.74 10.18
C ARG A 9 6.99 -2.91 9.48
N PRO A 10 7.52 -3.91 10.21
CA PRO A 10 7.96 -5.14 9.58
C PRO A 10 6.78 -5.81 8.86
N VAL A 11 7.02 -6.31 7.65
CA VAL A 11 6.10 -7.24 6.99
C VAL A 11 6.02 -8.52 7.84
N PRO A 12 4.81 -9.03 8.15
CA PRO A 12 4.68 -10.24 8.95
C PRO A 12 5.17 -11.45 8.17
N THR A 13 5.77 -12.42 8.87
CA THR A 13 6.30 -13.65 8.28
C THR A 13 5.21 -14.60 7.78
N THR A 14 3.98 -14.44 8.25
CA THR A 14 2.83 -15.26 7.87
C THR A 14 1.70 -14.36 7.37
N LEU A 15 1.20 -14.62 6.17
CA LEU A 15 0.06 -13.91 5.60
C LEU A 15 -1.25 -14.71 5.74
N PRO A 16 -2.41 -14.02 5.79
CA PRO A 16 -3.72 -14.62 5.61
C PRO A 16 -3.77 -15.55 4.37
N ARG A 17 -4.45 -16.71 4.47
CA ARG A 17 -4.61 -17.64 3.32
C ARG A 17 -5.12 -16.96 2.04
N GLY A 18 -6.03 -15.99 2.19
CA GLY A 18 -6.55 -15.22 1.06
C GLY A 18 -5.52 -14.32 0.38
N MET A 19 -4.51 -13.84 1.12
CA MET A 19 -3.39 -13.07 0.57
C MET A 19 -2.39 -13.97 -0.15
N MET A 20 -2.19 -15.22 0.32
CA MET A 20 -1.23 -16.14 -0.30
C MET A 20 -1.54 -16.44 -1.77
N ARG A 21 -2.82 -16.57 -2.15
CA ARG A 21 -3.20 -16.71 -3.57
C ARG A 21 -2.81 -15.49 -4.41
N CYS A 22 -2.96 -14.30 -3.84
CA CYS A 22 -2.52 -13.06 -4.48
C CYS A 22 -0.99 -13.01 -4.61
N VAL A 23 -0.27 -13.49 -3.59
CA VAL A 23 1.20 -13.62 -3.62
C VAL A 23 1.65 -14.55 -4.74
N GLU A 24 1.02 -15.72 -4.90
CA GLU A 24 1.31 -16.66 -5.99
C GLU A 24 1.10 -16.02 -7.37
N GLN A 25 0.02 -15.24 -7.53
CA GLN A 25 -0.25 -14.48 -8.75
C GLN A 25 0.84 -13.43 -9.04
N ILE A 26 1.34 -12.74 -8.01
CA ILE A 26 2.40 -11.74 -8.14
C ILE A 26 3.76 -12.41 -8.41
N ASP A 27 4.06 -13.52 -7.73
CA ASP A 27 5.30 -14.30 -7.89
C ASP A 27 5.44 -14.82 -9.33
N ALA A 28 4.33 -15.13 -10.01
CA ALA A 28 4.29 -15.54 -11.40
C ALA A 28 4.60 -14.42 -12.42
N CYS A 29 4.70 -13.15 -12.00
CA CYS A 29 5.11 -12.06 -12.89
C CYS A 29 6.58 -12.19 -13.32
N LYS A 30 6.92 -11.68 -14.52
CA LYS A 30 8.28 -11.78 -15.05
C LYS A 30 9.21 -10.66 -14.58
N THR A 31 8.65 -9.51 -14.21
CA THR A 31 9.41 -8.32 -13.81
C THR A 31 8.85 -7.70 -12.54
N LYS A 32 9.70 -7.00 -11.78
CA LYS A 32 9.27 -6.22 -10.61
C LYS A 32 8.15 -5.23 -10.97
N GLU A 33 8.23 -4.57 -12.12
CA GLU A 33 7.19 -3.62 -12.55
C GLU A 33 5.83 -4.30 -12.78
N GLN A 34 5.81 -5.47 -13.42
CA GLN A 34 4.60 -6.28 -13.57
C GLN A 34 4.06 -6.75 -12.21
N ALA A 35 4.94 -7.20 -11.33
CA ALA A 35 4.59 -7.61 -9.97
C ALA A 35 3.98 -6.44 -9.18
N LEU A 36 4.56 -5.24 -9.29
CA LEU A 36 4.06 -4.02 -8.65
C LEU A 36 2.68 -3.62 -9.17
N GLN A 37 2.50 -3.58 -10.48
CA GLN A 37 1.20 -3.28 -11.11
C GLN A 37 0.14 -4.31 -10.67
N THR A 38 0.48 -5.60 -10.70
CA THR A 38 -0.44 -6.68 -10.29
C THR A 38 -0.86 -6.54 -8.84
N ALA A 39 0.10 -6.31 -7.93
CA ALA A 39 -0.18 -6.09 -6.52
C ALA A 39 -1.03 -4.83 -6.29
N TYR A 40 -0.74 -3.75 -7.02
CA TYR A 40 -1.52 -2.52 -6.99
C TYR A 40 -2.96 -2.75 -7.43
N ASP A 41 -3.20 -3.49 -8.51
CA ASP A 41 -4.54 -3.80 -8.99
C ASP A 41 -5.32 -4.70 -8.03
N ILE A 42 -4.64 -5.66 -7.39
CA ILE A 42 -5.25 -6.49 -6.32
C ILE A 42 -5.70 -5.62 -5.16
N VAL A 43 -4.86 -4.70 -4.68
CA VAL A 43 -5.22 -3.81 -3.56
C VAL A 43 -6.35 -2.87 -3.95
N THR A 44 -6.26 -2.24 -5.11
CA THR A 44 -7.20 -1.19 -5.53
C THR A 44 -8.51 -1.71 -6.11
N SER A 45 -8.59 -2.98 -6.50
CA SER A 45 -9.86 -3.64 -6.83
C SER A 45 -10.67 -3.99 -5.58
N LYS A 46 -10.02 -4.09 -4.42
CA LYS A 46 -10.64 -4.50 -3.14
C LYS A 46 -10.90 -3.34 -2.19
N TYR A 47 -10.04 -2.33 -2.21
CA TYR A 47 -10.09 -1.19 -1.31
C TYR A 47 -10.03 0.13 -2.06
N TYR A 48 -10.60 1.17 -1.46
CA TYR A 48 -10.55 2.53 -1.99
C TYR A 48 -10.22 3.54 -0.89
N GLY A 49 -9.63 4.65 -1.30
CA GLY A 49 -9.45 5.82 -0.46
C GLY A 49 -10.64 6.78 -0.52
N ASP A 50 -10.88 7.50 0.57
CA ASP A 50 -11.95 8.50 0.66
C ASP A 50 -11.57 9.55 1.71
N THR A 51 -11.60 10.82 1.33
CA THR A 51 -11.20 11.93 2.20
C THR A 51 -12.13 12.06 3.41
N VAL A 52 -13.45 12.06 3.21
CA VAL A 52 -14.45 12.21 4.28
C VAL A 52 -14.37 11.06 5.27
N LEU A 53 -14.22 9.83 4.78
CA LEU A 53 -14.05 8.65 5.64
C LEU A 53 -12.71 8.66 6.38
N ALA A 54 -11.64 9.19 5.78
CA ALA A 54 -10.36 9.34 6.47
C ALA A 54 -10.46 10.23 7.71
N TYR A 55 -11.25 11.31 7.67
CA TYR A 55 -11.50 12.15 8.85
C TYR A 55 -12.48 11.50 9.83
N THR A 56 -13.64 11.07 9.35
CA THR A 56 -14.73 10.58 10.22
C THR A 56 -14.43 9.22 10.85
N ARG A 57 -13.53 8.43 10.25
CA ARG A 57 -13.11 7.11 10.75
C ARG A 57 -11.64 7.09 11.17
N PHE A 58 -11.10 8.22 11.62
CA PHE A 58 -9.71 8.32 12.06
C PHE A 58 -9.33 7.28 13.14
N TYR A 59 -10.24 6.96 14.05
CA TYR A 59 -10.03 5.92 15.08
C TYR A 59 -9.68 4.54 14.51
N GLN A 60 -10.03 4.26 13.25
CA GLN A 60 -9.71 2.99 12.59
C GLN A 60 -8.24 2.89 12.18
N VAL A 61 -7.50 4.01 12.09
CA VAL A 61 -6.08 4.05 11.70
C VAL A 61 -5.20 3.17 12.61
N PHE A 62 -5.64 2.96 13.85
CA PHE A 62 -4.95 2.14 14.85
C PHE A 62 -5.22 0.64 14.71
N ALA A 63 -6.09 0.19 13.80
CA ALA A 63 -6.27 -1.22 13.49
C ALA A 63 -5.11 -1.71 12.61
N LEU A 64 -4.36 -2.71 13.07
CA LEU A 64 -3.06 -3.07 12.50
C LEU A 64 -2.91 -4.57 12.22
N ASP A 65 -3.90 -5.35 12.59
CA ASP A 65 -3.95 -6.78 12.32
C ASP A 65 -4.20 -7.02 10.82
N LEU A 66 -3.23 -7.63 10.14
CA LEU A 66 -3.29 -7.84 8.70
C LEU A 66 -4.44 -8.78 8.31
N GLN A 67 -4.79 -9.74 9.16
CA GLN A 67 -5.95 -10.63 8.95
C GLN A 67 -7.26 -9.84 8.96
N SER A 68 -7.47 -8.99 9.96
CA SER A 68 -8.64 -8.10 10.05
C SER A 68 -8.69 -7.14 8.87
N LEU A 69 -7.57 -6.47 8.54
CA LEU A 69 -7.49 -5.56 7.40
C LEU A 69 -7.82 -6.28 6.09
N TRP A 70 -7.25 -7.48 5.87
CA TRP A 70 -7.51 -8.26 4.66
C TRP A 70 -8.94 -8.76 4.55
N SER A 71 -9.60 -9.04 5.68
CA SER A 71 -10.99 -9.52 5.67
C SER A 71 -12.00 -8.43 5.26
N ARG A 72 -11.63 -7.16 5.39
CA ARG A 72 -12.48 -6.01 5.03
C ARG A 72 -12.62 -5.86 3.51
N ARG A 73 -13.63 -5.10 3.10
CA ARG A 73 -13.82 -4.59 1.74
C ARG A 73 -14.20 -3.11 1.80
N GLY A 74 -13.81 -2.36 0.78
CA GLY A 74 -14.12 -0.93 0.67
C GLY A 74 -13.09 -0.03 1.35
N PHE A 75 -13.55 1.00 2.05
CA PHE A 75 -12.65 2.04 2.57
C PHE A 75 -11.56 1.49 3.51
N LEU A 76 -10.32 1.92 3.25
CA LEU A 76 -9.19 1.79 4.16
C LEU A 76 -8.38 3.10 4.19
N HIS A 77 -7.67 3.33 5.29
CA HIS A 77 -6.72 4.44 5.37
C HIS A 77 -5.50 4.17 4.51
N ALA A 78 -4.84 5.24 4.02
CA ALA A 78 -3.64 5.13 3.18
C ALA A 78 -2.56 4.24 3.83
N VAL A 79 -2.37 4.37 5.15
CA VAL A 79 -1.43 3.54 5.92
C VAL A 79 -1.75 2.04 5.86
N HIS A 80 -3.03 1.66 5.82
CA HIS A 80 -3.44 0.26 5.74
C HIS A 80 -3.28 -0.28 4.33
N MET A 81 -3.68 0.50 3.32
CA MET A 81 -3.51 0.10 1.91
C MET A 81 -2.03 -0.07 1.56
N ASN A 82 -1.17 0.84 2.01
CA ASN A 82 0.27 0.73 1.83
C ASN A 82 0.88 -0.43 2.61
N TYR A 83 0.36 -0.74 3.80
CA TYR A 83 0.82 -1.89 4.56
C TYR A 83 0.48 -3.22 3.86
N ILE A 84 -0.75 -3.35 3.34
CA ILE A 84 -1.17 -4.52 2.57
C ILE A 84 -0.33 -4.64 1.28
N LEU A 85 -0.16 -3.54 0.53
CA LEU A 85 0.62 -3.52 -0.70
C LEU A 85 2.07 -3.95 -0.43
N ARG A 86 2.73 -3.36 0.57
CA ARG A 86 4.10 -3.75 0.95
C ARG A 86 4.19 -5.21 1.35
N ALA A 87 3.22 -5.72 2.13
CA ALA A 87 3.22 -7.12 2.55
C ALA A 87 3.10 -8.09 1.36
N LEU A 88 2.26 -7.78 0.37
CA LEU A 88 2.14 -8.56 -0.86
C LEU A 88 3.44 -8.55 -1.67
N LEU A 89 4.04 -7.37 -1.87
CA LEU A 89 5.27 -7.20 -2.65
C LEU A 89 6.45 -7.97 -2.04
N VAL A 90 6.72 -7.77 -0.76
CA VAL A 90 7.85 -8.40 -0.08
C VAL A 90 7.68 -9.92 0.00
N THR A 91 6.46 -10.41 0.26
CA THR A 91 6.21 -11.85 0.36
C THR A 91 6.25 -12.55 -1.00
N SER A 92 6.03 -11.83 -2.10
CA SER A 92 6.13 -12.37 -3.47
C SER A 92 7.54 -12.61 -3.97
N ARG A 93 8.58 -12.34 -3.16
CA ARG A 93 10.00 -12.55 -3.48
C ARG A 93 10.54 -11.71 -4.66
N HIS A 94 9.69 -10.91 -5.30
CA HIS A 94 10.12 -9.90 -6.27
C HIS A 94 10.80 -8.69 -5.62
N PHE A 95 10.52 -8.44 -4.33
CA PHE A 95 10.98 -7.26 -3.63
C PHE A 95 11.54 -7.63 -2.26
N ASP A 96 12.64 -6.96 -1.88
CA ASP A 96 13.10 -6.92 -0.51
C ASP A 96 12.44 -5.76 0.24
N GLU A 97 12.46 -5.78 1.58
CA GLU A 97 12.01 -4.64 2.38
C GLU A 97 12.70 -3.33 1.99
N ASN A 98 13.96 -3.39 1.57
CA ASN A 98 14.74 -2.21 1.15
C ASN A 98 14.32 -1.67 -0.23
N ASP A 99 13.61 -2.45 -1.05
CA ASP A 99 13.07 -1.96 -2.31
C ASP A 99 11.81 -1.10 -2.11
N VAL A 100 11.19 -1.14 -0.92
CA VAL A 100 9.90 -0.48 -0.66
C VAL A 100 10.07 0.59 0.42
N GLU A 101 10.12 1.84 0.00
CA GLU A 101 10.24 2.99 0.89
C GLU A 101 8.89 3.61 1.19
N LEU A 102 8.67 3.95 2.47
CA LEU A 102 7.50 4.68 2.91
C LEU A 102 7.76 6.17 2.77
N ARG A 103 6.94 6.87 2.01
CA ARG A 103 7.04 8.32 1.83
C ARG A 103 5.80 9.01 2.37
N MET A 104 5.97 10.27 2.73
CA MET A 104 4.91 11.12 3.24
C MET A 104 4.75 12.31 2.31
N SER A 105 3.51 12.70 2.06
CA SER A 105 3.13 14.01 1.50
C SER A 105 2.16 14.70 2.46
N ARG A 106 1.83 15.96 2.16
CA ARG A 106 0.82 16.71 2.91
C ARG A 106 -0.36 16.97 1.99
N THR A 107 -1.52 16.40 2.27
CA THR A 107 -2.71 16.55 1.42
C THR A 107 -3.89 16.93 2.29
N PHE A 108 -4.66 17.94 1.88
CA PHE A 108 -5.82 18.45 2.63
C PHE A 108 -5.50 18.80 4.10
N GLY A 109 -4.28 19.27 4.38
CA GLY A 109 -3.82 19.60 5.74
C GLY A 109 -3.41 18.39 6.60
N ASN A 110 -3.59 17.15 6.13
CA ASN A 110 -3.22 15.93 6.84
C ASN A 110 -1.97 15.26 6.27
N PRO A 111 -1.22 14.50 7.08
CA PRO A 111 -0.17 13.61 6.58
C PRO A 111 -0.80 12.51 5.72
N HIS A 112 -0.34 12.40 4.48
CA HIS A 112 -0.70 11.32 3.57
C HIS A 112 0.52 10.45 3.30
N GLN A 113 0.29 9.17 3.06
CA GLN A 113 1.36 8.20 2.90
C GLN A 113 1.25 7.51 1.54
N TYR A 114 2.39 7.34 0.88
CA TYR A 114 2.52 6.58 -0.36
C TYR A 114 3.80 5.73 -0.31
N LEU A 115 4.02 4.89 -1.32
CA LEU A 115 5.24 4.09 -1.43
C LEU A 115 6.12 4.58 -2.60
N LEU A 116 7.42 4.62 -2.39
CA LEU A 116 8.43 4.70 -3.44
C LEU A 116 9.05 3.31 -3.59
N VAL A 117 8.91 2.70 -4.76
CA VAL A 117 9.29 1.29 -4.99
C VAL A 117 10.38 1.19 -6.04
N HIS A 118 11.47 0.50 -5.71
CA HIS A 118 12.59 0.22 -6.60
C HIS A 118 12.30 -0.99 -7.48
N VAL A 119 12.12 -0.77 -8.79
CA VAL A 119 11.66 -1.80 -9.75
C VAL A 119 12.76 -2.25 -10.73
N GLY A 120 13.97 -1.73 -10.61
CA GLY A 120 15.12 -2.10 -11.45
C GLY A 120 16.30 -1.17 -11.22
N LYS A 121 17.48 -1.47 -11.79
CA LYS A 121 18.80 -0.89 -11.42
C LYS A 121 18.87 0.61 -11.10
N LYS A 122 18.07 1.45 -11.76
CA LYS A 122 17.99 2.90 -11.51
C LYS A 122 16.56 3.44 -11.62
N LYS A 123 15.55 2.57 -11.50
CA LYS A 123 14.14 2.92 -11.72
C LYS A 123 13.37 2.80 -10.42
N TYR A 124 12.78 3.91 -10.00
CA TYR A 124 11.86 3.99 -8.87
C TYR A 124 10.49 4.41 -9.37
N MET A 125 9.44 3.93 -8.70
CA MET A 125 8.05 4.28 -9.02
C MET A 125 7.34 4.70 -7.75
N ASN A 126 6.66 5.85 -7.80
CA ASN A 126 5.71 6.20 -6.76
C ASN A 126 4.44 5.39 -6.98
N VAL A 127 3.86 4.88 -5.91
CA VAL A 127 2.54 4.24 -5.97
C VAL A 127 1.71 4.65 -4.77
N ASP A 128 0.47 5.02 -5.07
CA ASP A 128 -0.50 5.48 -4.10
C ASP A 128 -1.85 4.79 -4.34
N PRO A 129 -2.03 3.56 -3.82
CA PRO A 129 -3.25 2.80 -4.07
C PRO A 129 -4.48 3.50 -3.47
N TRP A 130 -4.30 4.34 -2.44
CA TRP A 130 -5.39 5.08 -1.81
C TRP A 130 -5.90 6.18 -2.75
N ALA A 131 -4.99 6.93 -3.38
CA ALA A 131 -5.33 8.05 -4.24
C ALA A 131 -5.89 7.65 -5.62
N LYS A 132 -5.88 6.36 -5.99
CA LYS A 132 -6.58 5.88 -7.20
C LYS A 132 -8.05 6.30 -7.22
N ALA A 133 -8.71 6.29 -6.06
CA ALA A 133 -10.11 6.71 -5.93
C ALA A 133 -10.32 8.21 -6.22
N LEU A 134 -9.24 9.01 -6.17
CA LEU A 134 -9.23 10.44 -6.51
C LEU A 134 -8.70 10.70 -7.93
N GLY A 135 -8.52 9.65 -8.74
CA GLY A 135 -8.04 9.75 -10.12
C GLY A 135 -6.52 9.77 -10.29
N VAL A 136 -5.74 9.54 -9.23
CA VAL A 136 -4.28 9.45 -9.34
C VAL A 136 -3.90 8.13 -10.05
N PRO A 137 -3.14 8.16 -11.16
CA PRO A 137 -2.79 6.97 -11.91
C PRO A 137 -1.69 6.14 -11.21
N PHE A 138 -1.52 4.90 -11.66
CA PHE A 138 -0.37 4.08 -11.26
C PHE A 138 0.95 4.73 -11.70
N GLY A 139 1.98 4.67 -10.85
CA GLY A 139 3.26 5.35 -11.09
C GLY A 139 3.31 6.78 -10.53
N ASP A 140 2.21 7.26 -9.93
CA ASP A 140 2.09 8.58 -9.35
C ASP A 140 1.58 8.52 -7.89
N TYR A 141 1.49 9.68 -7.24
CA TYR A 141 0.97 9.82 -5.88
C TYR A 141 0.20 11.12 -5.71
N LEU A 142 -0.60 11.21 -4.65
CA LEU A 142 -1.31 12.43 -4.33
C LEU A 142 -0.32 13.53 -3.92
N HIS A 143 -0.08 14.46 -4.84
CA HIS A 143 0.69 15.67 -4.60
C HIS A 143 -0.02 16.55 -3.57
N GLY A 144 0.78 17.14 -2.69
CA GLY A 144 0.29 18.16 -1.78
C GLY A 144 -0.07 19.45 -2.51
N TRP A 145 -0.89 20.25 -1.83
CA TRP A 145 -1.12 21.66 -2.16
C TRP A 145 -0.28 22.52 -1.22
#